data_AF-A0A9N9X8Z9-F1
#
_entry.id   AF-A0A9N9X8Z9-F1
#
_cell.length_a   1.000
_cell.length_b   1.000
_cell.length_c   1.000
_cell.angle_alpha   90.00
_cell.angle_beta   90.00
_cell.angle_gamma   90.00
#
_symmetry.space_group_name_H-M   'P 1'
#
loop_
_entity.id
_entity.type
_entity.pdbx_description
1 polymer ?
#
loop_
_entity_poly.entity_id
_entity_poly.type
_entity_poly.pdbx_seq_one_letter_code
_entity_poly.pdbx_strand_id
1 'polypeptide(L)'
;MKARLLIPGKILGAALENLSMGRVGIMQESSNNLICAITIALRYAAVRKQFAPNGEGNNNMNELPIIEYPLHQWRLFPYMAAAAVLRVFVSGFTETYLTVVEKSATSIELENLSEMVSEIHALVSSAKPLMTWTCRDATQECREACGGHGFLKASRLGELKSIIDPCVTYEGDNNVLVQQTSNWLLRQWQAILSGDRLSTPLESCKFFLDHKKIMSTKCIARSISEVQTKEFVMTSYQWLIIYLVNETHKKQEEILRRGLDKFTARNESQVYKAALLSKAYGEYTALSYFWEKVSKADKSLQAVLHNLGLLYGLSCLDKNLVYFYQGEYTRGSEFSQNIKEAILDLCKHLKPDALTVIDGLAPPDYVVHSVLATSDGKLYQNLQKLLMGNPQSLSRPSWWQEIAYEHSNLSQFHSKL
;
A
#
# COMPACT_ATOMS: atom_id res chain seq x y z
N MET A 1 39.01 -32.49 -8.89
CA MET A 1 37.91 -31.58 -9.31
C MET A 1 38.06 -30.29 -8.53
N LYS A 2 38.65 -29.23 -9.13
CA LYS A 2 38.81 -27.94 -8.46
C LYS A 2 37.43 -27.28 -8.37
N ALA A 3 36.91 -27.09 -7.16
CA ALA A 3 35.75 -26.23 -6.95
C ALA A 3 36.08 -24.83 -7.49
N ARG A 4 35.37 -24.40 -8.53
CA ARG A 4 35.43 -23.01 -9.00
C ARG A 4 34.86 -22.15 -7.87
N LEU A 5 35.74 -21.57 -7.05
CA LEU A 5 35.38 -20.52 -6.11
C LEU A 5 34.74 -19.39 -6.93
N LEU A 6 33.44 -19.18 -6.77
CA LEU A 6 32.73 -18.05 -7.37
C LEU A 6 33.35 -16.75 -6.82
N ILE A 7 33.59 -15.79 -7.72
CA ILE A 7 34.09 -14.47 -7.36
C ILE A 7 33.10 -13.83 -6.36
N PRO A 8 33.54 -13.17 -5.27
CA PRO A 8 32.64 -12.64 -4.23
C PRO A 8 31.47 -11.79 -4.78
N GLY A 9 31.70 -10.96 -5.80
CA GLY A 9 30.65 -10.18 -6.47
C GLY A 9 29.57 -11.05 -7.15
N LYS A 10 29.96 -12.19 -7.73
CA LYS A 10 29.02 -13.16 -8.32
C LYS A 10 28.19 -13.90 -7.27
N ILE A 11 28.76 -14.18 -6.10
CA ILE A 11 28.02 -14.78 -4.98
C ILE A 11 26.96 -13.80 -4.47
N LEU A 12 27.34 -12.52 -4.35
CA LEU A 12 26.46 -11.47 -3.87
C LEU A 12 25.33 -11.17 -4.85
N GLY A 13 25.63 -11.13 -6.16
CA GLY A 13 24.63 -11.04 -7.22
C GLY A 13 23.66 -12.21 -7.22
N ALA A 14 24.15 -13.44 -7.09
CA ALA A 14 23.31 -14.63 -7.00
C ALA A 14 22.40 -14.62 -5.74
N ALA A 15 22.86 -14.06 -4.62
CA ALA A 15 22.04 -13.91 -3.42
C ALA A 15 20.92 -12.86 -3.59
N LEU A 16 21.19 -11.76 -4.29
CA LEU A 16 20.16 -10.78 -4.68
C LEU A 16 19.14 -11.39 -5.64
N GLU A 17 19.60 -12.06 -6.70
CA GLU A 17 18.74 -12.69 -7.69
C GLU A 17 17.79 -13.70 -7.04
N ASN A 18 18.29 -14.57 -6.16
CA ASN A 18 17.48 -15.63 -5.57
C ASN A 18 16.50 -15.14 -4.49
N LEU A 19 16.83 -14.10 -3.70
CA LEU A 19 16.01 -13.68 -2.56
C LEU A 19 15.20 -12.40 -2.80
N SER A 20 15.57 -11.59 -3.79
CA SER A 20 14.97 -10.27 -4.03
C SER A 20 14.16 -10.20 -5.32
N MET A 21 14.49 -10.98 -6.35
CA MET A 21 13.76 -10.97 -7.63
C MET A 21 12.29 -11.39 -7.45
N GLY A 22 12.04 -12.49 -6.73
CA GLY A 22 10.68 -12.97 -6.45
C GLY A 22 9.84 -11.94 -5.70
N ARG A 23 10.45 -11.25 -4.72
CA ARG A 23 9.80 -10.16 -3.98
C ARG A 23 9.47 -8.96 -4.86
N VAL A 24 10.36 -8.57 -5.76
CA VAL A 24 10.11 -7.51 -6.75
C VAL A 24 8.98 -7.91 -7.71
N GLY A 25 8.91 -9.17 -8.13
CA GLY A 25 7.78 -9.71 -8.90
C GLY A 25 6.45 -9.58 -8.15
N ILE A 26 6.40 -10.00 -6.87
CA ILE A 26 5.22 -9.87 -6.02
C ILE A 26 4.82 -8.40 -5.80
N MET A 27 5.79 -7.49 -5.69
CA MET A 27 5.54 -6.05 -5.62
C MET A 27 4.83 -5.55 -6.88
N GLN A 28 5.29 -5.95 -8.06
CA GLN A 28 4.65 -5.58 -9.34
C GLN A 28 3.23 -6.17 -9.45
N GLU A 29 3.06 -7.44 -9.09
CA GLU A 29 1.75 -8.10 -9.05
C GLU A 29 0.78 -7.38 -8.10
N SER A 30 1.25 -7.00 -6.90
CA SER A 30 0.44 -6.26 -5.92
C SER A 30 0.04 -4.89 -6.45
N SER A 31 0.95 -4.18 -7.14
CA SER A 31 0.61 -2.90 -7.78
C SER A 31 -0.47 -3.06 -8.86
N ASN A 32 -0.35 -4.08 -9.72
CA ASN A 32 -1.31 -4.34 -10.78
C ASN A 32 -2.71 -4.68 -10.23
N ASN A 33 -2.76 -5.54 -9.20
CA ASN A 33 -4.03 -5.94 -8.60
C ASN A 33 -4.68 -4.82 -7.77
N LEU A 34 -3.88 -3.98 -7.11
CA LEU A 34 -4.35 -2.75 -6.46
C LEU A 34 -5.04 -1.84 -7.47
N ILE A 35 -4.38 -1.59 -8.61
CA ILE A 35 -4.94 -0.79 -9.71
C ILE A 35 -6.26 -1.40 -10.21
N CYS A 36 -6.32 -2.72 -10.42
CA CYS A 36 -7.55 -3.38 -10.86
C CYS A 36 -8.69 -3.21 -9.84
N ALA A 37 -8.42 -3.46 -8.56
CA ALA A 37 -9.43 -3.36 -7.51
C ALA A 37 -9.98 -1.93 -7.38
N ILE A 38 -9.10 -0.92 -7.37
CA ILE A 38 -9.53 0.47 -7.22
C ILE A 38 -10.22 1.00 -8.49
N THR A 39 -9.83 0.53 -9.68
CA THR A 39 -10.55 0.80 -10.94
C THR A 39 -11.99 0.34 -10.84
N ILE A 40 -12.21 -0.88 -10.34
CA ILE A 40 -13.56 -1.44 -10.18
C ILE A 40 -14.39 -0.58 -9.24
N ALA A 41 -13.85 -0.25 -8.07
CA ALA A 41 -14.57 0.52 -7.07
C ALA A 41 -14.87 1.96 -7.53
N LEU A 42 -13.92 2.66 -8.15
CA LEU A 42 -14.11 4.05 -8.58
C LEU A 42 -15.08 4.17 -9.76
N ARG A 43 -14.96 3.31 -10.78
CA ARG A 43 -15.91 3.30 -11.91
C ARG A 43 -17.32 2.96 -11.42
N TYR A 44 -17.46 1.99 -10.51
CA TYR A 44 -18.73 1.68 -9.87
C TYR A 44 -19.28 2.86 -9.06
N ALA A 45 -18.44 3.52 -8.25
CA ALA A 45 -18.84 4.63 -7.39
C ALA A 45 -19.33 5.85 -8.17
N ALA A 46 -18.80 6.08 -9.38
CA ALA A 46 -19.19 7.18 -10.24
C ALA A 46 -20.60 7.01 -10.87
N VAL A 47 -21.07 5.77 -11.03
CA VAL A 47 -22.36 5.48 -11.68
C VAL A 47 -23.42 4.98 -10.70
N ARG A 48 -23.01 4.38 -9.58
CA ARG A 48 -23.94 3.91 -8.55
C ARG A 48 -24.50 5.10 -7.79
N LYS A 49 -25.81 5.32 -7.92
CA LYS A 49 -26.56 6.29 -7.12
C LYS A 49 -27.21 5.62 -5.92
N GLN A 50 -27.18 6.29 -4.77
CA GLN A 50 -27.91 5.90 -3.57
C GLN A 50 -28.07 7.13 -2.66
N PHE A 51 -29.28 7.29 -2.10
CA PHE A 51 -29.67 8.40 -1.24
C PHE A 51 -29.74 9.76 -1.95
N ALA A 52 -30.63 10.62 -1.48
CA ALA A 52 -30.84 11.96 -2.01
C ALA A 52 -30.47 13.03 -0.95
N PRO A 53 -30.02 14.23 -1.38
CA PRO A 53 -29.92 15.37 -0.49
C PRO A 53 -31.27 15.63 0.18
N ASN A 54 -31.27 15.99 1.47
CA ASN A 54 -32.45 16.41 2.25
C ASN A 54 -33.49 15.33 2.60
N GLY A 55 -33.23 14.05 2.37
CA GLY A 55 -34.15 12.97 2.79
C GLY A 55 -35.49 12.96 2.03
N GLU A 56 -35.62 13.74 0.95
CA GLU A 56 -36.73 13.64 0.00
C GLU A 56 -36.63 12.27 -0.70
N GLY A 57 -37.47 11.33 -0.29
CA GLY A 57 -37.33 9.92 -0.61
C GLY A 57 -37.26 9.58 -2.10
N ASN A 58 -36.50 8.52 -2.39
CA ASN A 58 -36.54 7.50 -3.47
C ASN A 58 -37.23 7.74 -4.82
N ASN A 59 -37.44 8.97 -5.28
CA ASN A 59 -37.98 9.21 -6.63
C ASN A 59 -36.92 9.03 -7.74
N ASN A 60 -35.75 8.43 -7.47
CA ASN A 60 -34.60 8.17 -8.37
C ASN A 60 -34.01 9.38 -9.12
N MET A 61 -34.72 10.50 -9.21
CA MET A 61 -34.36 11.67 -9.99
C MET A 61 -33.34 12.57 -9.27
N ASN A 62 -33.22 12.44 -7.94
CA ASN A 62 -32.39 13.31 -7.09
C ASN A 62 -31.26 12.57 -6.35
N GLU A 63 -31.05 11.28 -6.61
CA GLU A 63 -29.97 10.54 -5.94
C GLU A 63 -28.59 10.91 -6.47
N LEU A 64 -27.63 11.02 -5.56
CA LEU A 64 -26.25 11.32 -5.90
C LEU A 64 -25.44 10.03 -6.16
N PRO A 65 -24.52 10.04 -7.14
CA PRO A 65 -23.48 9.02 -7.23
C PRO A 65 -22.73 8.88 -5.91
N ILE A 66 -22.43 7.66 -5.49
CA ILE A 66 -21.82 7.44 -4.17
C ILE A 66 -20.41 8.03 -4.06
N ILE A 67 -19.72 8.26 -5.18
CA ILE A 67 -18.45 9.01 -5.22
C ILE A 67 -18.58 10.45 -4.72
N GLU A 68 -19.78 11.03 -4.71
CA GLU A 68 -20.02 12.40 -4.22
C GLU A 68 -19.92 12.51 -2.69
N TYR A 69 -20.04 11.41 -1.96
CA TYR A 69 -20.00 11.43 -0.50
C TYR A 69 -18.56 11.47 0.04
N PRO A 70 -18.22 12.44 0.91
CA PRO A 70 -16.86 12.58 1.45
C PRO A 70 -16.34 11.32 2.16
N LEU A 71 -17.20 10.59 2.86
CA LEU A 71 -16.81 9.32 3.49
C LEU A 71 -16.43 8.26 2.44
N HIS A 72 -17.12 8.21 1.31
CA HIS A 72 -16.79 7.27 0.24
C HIS A 72 -15.45 7.63 -0.43
N GLN A 73 -15.21 8.93 -0.62
CA GLN A 73 -13.93 9.46 -1.09
C GLN A 73 -12.79 9.14 -0.09
N TRP A 74 -12.99 9.41 1.20
CA TRP A 74 -12.02 9.10 2.26
C TRP A 74 -11.63 7.63 2.28
N ARG A 75 -12.57 6.72 1.99
CA ARG A 75 -12.30 5.28 1.93
C ARG A 75 -11.49 4.87 0.71
N LEU A 76 -11.76 5.44 -0.47
CA LEU A 76 -11.19 4.96 -1.74
C LEU A 76 -10.03 5.81 -2.27
N PHE A 77 -10.08 7.13 -2.14
CA PHE A 77 -9.11 8.02 -2.78
C PHE A 77 -7.69 7.87 -2.19
N PRO A 78 -7.50 7.59 -0.89
CA PRO A 78 -6.18 7.21 -0.38
C PRO A 78 -5.60 5.96 -1.07
N TYR A 79 -6.43 4.98 -1.43
CA TYR A 79 -5.98 3.80 -2.18
C TYR A 79 -5.76 4.10 -3.67
N MET A 80 -6.50 5.05 -4.26
CA MET A 80 -6.20 5.58 -5.60
C MET A 80 -4.83 6.27 -5.62
N ALA A 81 -4.56 7.11 -4.63
CA ALA A 81 -3.25 7.73 -4.43
C ALA A 81 -2.16 6.68 -4.20
N ALA A 82 -2.42 5.66 -3.38
CA ALA A 82 -1.51 4.53 -3.20
C ALA A 82 -1.24 3.78 -4.51
N ALA A 83 -2.25 3.56 -5.34
CA ALA A 83 -2.08 2.89 -6.64
C ALA A 83 -1.09 3.67 -7.54
N ALA A 84 -1.22 5.00 -7.60
CA ALA A 84 -0.30 5.85 -8.35
C ALA A 84 1.12 5.86 -7.75
N VAL A 85 1.24 6.12 -6.45
CA VAL A 85 2.54 6.22 -5.76
C VAL A 85 3.31 4.91 -5.83
N LEU A 86 2.65 3.80 -5.49
CA LEU A 86 3.27 2.49 -5.45
C LEU A 86 3.60 1.96 -6.84
N ARG A 87 2.84 2.33 -7.88
CA ARG A 87 3.16 2.00 -9.28
C ARG A 87 4.45 2.68 -9.72
N VAL A 88 4.57 3.99 -9.50
CA VAL A 88 5.79 4.74 -9.85
C VAL A 88 6.99 4.23 -9.05
N PHE A 89 6.80 3.97 -7.76
CA PHE A 89 7.83 3.41 -6.90
C PHE A 89 8.32 2.06 -7.41
N VAL A 90 7.44 1.07 -7.65
CA VAL A 90 7.89 -0.26 -8.07
C VAL A 90 8.56 -0.24 -9.43
N SER A 91 8.08 0.59 -10.36
CA SER A 91 8.73 0.76 -11.67
C SER A 91 10.13 1.35 -11.53
N GLY A 92 10.28 2.48 -10.82
CA GLY A 92 11.59 3.12 -10.64
C GLY A 92 12.56 2.32 -9.77
N PHE A 93 12.04 1.63 -8.76
CA PHE A 93 12.84 0.74 -7.93
C PHE A 93 13.33 -0.49 -8.71
N THR A 94 12.50 -1.04 -9.61
CA THR A 94 12.90 -2.17 -10.48
C THR A 94 14.07 -1.77 -11.40
N GLU A 95 14.07 -0.56 -11.96
CA GLU A 95 15.21 -0.03 -12.74
C GLU A 95 16.50 0.01 -11.90
N THR A 96 16.39 0.51 -10.66
CA THR A 96 17.52 0.57 -9.72
C THR A 96 18.03 -0.83 -9.39
N TYR A 97 17.11 -1.74 -9.08
CA TYR A 97 17.40 -3.14 -8.75
C TYR A 97 18.13 -3.86 -9.89
N LEU A 98 17.59 -3.79 -11.12
CA LEU A 98 18.19 -4.42 -12.29
C LEU A 98 19.59 -3.87 -12.58
N THR A 99 19.76 -2.55 -12.46
CA THR A 99 21.08 -1.91 -12.63
C THR A 99 22.11 -2.48 -11.66
N VAL A 100 21.74 -2.74 -10.40
CA VAL A 100 22.67 -3.30 -9.40
C VAL A 100 22.94 -4.79 -9.66
N VAL A 101 21.92 -5.55 -10.04
CA VAL A 101 22.07 -6.96 -10.42
C VAL A 101 23.02 -7.11 -11.60
N GLU A 102 22.82 -6.36 -12.69
CA GLU A 102 23.68 -6.38 -13.88
C GLU A 102 25.15 -6.04 -13.55
N LYS A 103 25.36 -5.01 -12.72
CA LYS A 103 26.72 -4.62 -12.30
C LYS A 103 27.37 -5.68 -11.41
N SER A 104 26.60 -6.38 -10.56
CA SER A 104 27.11 -7.48 -9.75
C SER A 104 27.55 -8.71 -10.57
N ALA A 105 26.85 -8.98 -11.69
CA ALA A 105 27.13 -10.09 -12.59
C ALA A 105 28.38 -9.87 -13.46
N THR A 106 28.64 -8.61 -13.85
CA THR A 106 29.73 -8.24 -14.78
C THR A 106 31.12 -8.19 -14.13
N SER A 107 31.25 -8.51 -12.83
CA SER A 107 32.53 -8.52 -12.08
C SER A 107 33.29 -7.18 -12.09
N ILE A 108 32.61 -6.08 -12.41
CA ILE A 108 33.13 -4.74 -12.17
C ILE A 108 33.20 -4.59 -10.65
N GLU A 109 34.40 -4.34 -10.11
CA GLU A 109 34.56 -3.99 -8.69
C GLU A 109 33.85 -2.65 -8.44
N LEU A 110 32.56 -2.73 -8.12
CA LEU A 110 31.85 -1.60 -7.57
C LEU A 110 32.37 -1.37 -6.15
N GLU A 111 32.96 -0.19 -5.92
CA GLU A 111 33.14 0.30 -4.56
C GLU A 111 31.78 0.26 -3.85
N ASN A 112 31.75 -0.35 -2.68
CA ASN A 112 30.57 -0.50 -1.83
C ASN A 112 29.46 -1.44 -2.37
N LEU A 113 29.80 -2.44 -3.19
CA LEU A 113 28.82 -3.43 -3.68
C LEU A 113 28.07 -4.13 -2.52
N SER A 114 28.78 -4.50 -1.45
CA SER A 114 28.18 -5.20 -0.30
C SER A 114 27.12 -4.35 0.39
N GLU A 115 27.44 -3.09 0.59
CA GLU A 115 26.60 -2.06 1.18
C GLU A 115 25.36 -1.82 0.31
N MET A 116 25.54 -1.73 -1.01
CA MET A 116 24.46 -1.52 -1.97
C MET A 116 23.49 -2.70 -1.98
N VAL A 117 24.01 -3.93 -1.97
CA VAL A 117 23.17 -5.14 -1.84
C VAL A 117 22.42 -5.16 -0.51
N SER A 118 23.08 -4.77 0.59
CA SER A 118 22.44 -4.71 1.92
C SER A 118 21.30 -3.69 1.95
N GLU A 119 21.49 -2.52 1.34
CA GLU A 119 20.47 -1.48 1.24
C GLU A 119 19.31 -1.89 0.33
N ILE A 120 19.57 -2.47 -0.85
CA ILE A 120 18.53 -3.04 -1.71
C ILE A 120 17.70 -4.07 -0.95
N HIS A 121 18.36 -4.97 -0.21
CA HIS A 121 17.65 -5.98 0.56
C HIS A 121 16.74 -5.35 1.62
N ALA A 122 17.18 -4.28 2.29
CA ALA A 122 16.36 -3.53 3.24
C ALA A 122 15.17 -2.81 2.58
N LEU A 123 15.37 -2.23 1.39
CA LEU A 123 14.31 -1.60 0.60
C LEU A 123 13.26 -2.63 0.16
N VAL A 124 13.67 -3.74 -0.45
CA VAL A 124 12.75 -4.83 -0.86
C VAL A 124 11.97 -5.38 0.34
N SER A 125 12.65 -5.57 1.48
CA SER A 125 12.06 -6.17 2.69
C SER A 125 11.11 -5.24 3.45
N SER A 126 11.07 -3.95 3.11
CA SER A 126 10.04 -3.01 3.59
C SER A 126 8.95 -2.78 2.54
N ALA A 127 9.35 -2.67 1.27
CA ALA A 127 8.47 -2.44 0.13
C ALA A 127 7.49 -3.58 -0.13
N LYS A 128 7.96 -4.85 -0.14
CA LYS A 128 7.08 -5.99 -0.40
C LYS A 128 5.96 -6.08 0.65
N PRO A 129 6.26 -6.02 1.98
CA PRO A 129 5.20 -5.95 2.98
C PRO A 129 4.25 -4.76 2.80
N LEU A 130 4.78 -3.55 2.57
CA LEU A 130 3.99 -2.35 2.37
C LEU A 130 2.99 -2.52 1.21
N MET A 131 3.46 -2.94 0.04
CA MET A 131 2.64 -3.04 -1.16
C MET A 131 1.61 -4.17 -1.06
N THR A 132 2.00 -5.33 -0.54
CA THR A 132 1.10 -6.49 -0.41
C THR A 132 0.02 -6.27 0.64
N TRP A 133 0.35 -5.69 1.81
CA TRP A 133 -0.65 -5.29 2.80
C TRP A 133 -1.58 -4.21 2.26
N THR A 134 -1.04 -3.19 1.59
CA THR A 134 -1.85 -2.13 0.98
C THR A 134 -2.82 -2.70 -0.05
N CYS A 135 -2.34 -3.59 -0.93
CA CYS A 135 -3.20 -4.24 -1.93
C CYS A 135 -4.29 -5.08 -1.27
N ARG A 136 -3.96 -5.90 -0.27
CA ARG A 136 -4.92 -6.74 0.46
C ARG A 136 -6.04 -5.90 1.07
N ASP A 137 -5.66 -4.82 1.77
CA ASP A 137 -6.61 -3.96 2.48
C ASP A 137 -7.45 -3.16 1.48
N ALA A 138 -6.83 -2.63 0.42
CA ALA A 138 -7.53 -1.92 -0.65
C ALA A 138 -8.56 -2.81 -1.36
N THR A 139 -8.21 -4.05 -1.70
CA THR A 139 -9.14 -4.97 -2.36
C THR A 139 -10.34 -5.27 -1.47
N GLN A 140 -10.12 -5.41 -0.16
CA GLN A 140 -11.20 -5.63 0.80
C GLN A 140 -12.11 -4.39 0.91
N GLU A 141 -11.54 -3.20 0.99
CA GLU A 141 -12.29 -1.94 1.02
C GLU A 141 -13.06 -1.68 -0.29
N CYS A 142 -12.44 -1.97 -1.44
CA CYS A 142 -13.09 -1.87 -2.76
C CYS A 142 -14.32 -2.78 -2.84
N ARG A 143 -14.22 -4.01 -2.31
CA ARG A 143 -15.34 -4.96 -2.26
C ARG A 143 -16.50 -4.43 -1.44
N GLU A 144 -16.22 -3.87 -0.26
CA GLU A 144 -17.23 -3.30 0.63
C GLU A 144 -17.82 -2.00 0.08
N ALA A 145 -17.02 -1.16 -0.56
CA ALA A 145 -17.45 0.06 -1.22
C ALA A 145 -18.42 -0.21 -2.39
N CYS A 146 -18.29 -1.38 -3.05
CA CYS A 146 -19.22 -1.83 -4.09
C CYS A 146 -20.54 -2.43 -3.54
N GLY A 147 -20.71 -2.49 -2.21
CA GLY A 147 -21.91 -3.05 -1.56
C GLY A 147 -22.17 -4.51 -1.96
N GLY A 148 -23.45 -4.88 -2.05
CA GLY A 148 -23.85 -6.25 -2.43
C GLY A 148 -23.32 -6.70 -3.79
N HIS A 149 -23.22 -5.78 -4.76
CA HIS A 149 -22.67 -6.10 -6.08
C HIS A 149 -21.18 -6.47 -6.03
N GLY A 150 -20.42 -5.94 -5.05
CA GLY A 150 -19.03 -6.33 -4.82
C GLY A 150 -18.86 -7.79 -4.40
N PHE A 151 -19.92 -8.47 -3.94
CA PHE A 151 -19.87 -9.90 -3.61
C PHE A 151 -20.10 -10.81 -4.81
N LEU A 152 -20.65 -10.29 -5.92
CA LEU A 152 -20.86 -11.08 -7.13
C LEU A 152 -19.51 -11.57 -7.66
N LYS A 153 -19.44 -12.85 -8.09
CA LYS A 153 -18.27 -13.37 -8.81
C LYS A 153 -17.92 -12.49 -10.02
N ALA A 154 -18.94 -11.95 -10.69
CA ALA A 154 -18.84 -11.01 -11.81
C ALA A 154 -18.16 -9.67 -11.49
N SER A 155 -18.09 -9.27 -10.22
CA SER A 155 -17.33 -8.08 -9.81
C SER A 155 -15.83 -8.30 -9.85
N ARG A 156 -15.39 -9.57 -9.84
CA ARG A 156 -14.00 -10.02 -9.72
C ARG A 156 -13.26 -9.64 -8.42
N LEU A 157 -13.83 -8.80 -7.56
CA LEU A 157 -13.18 -8.36 -6.31
C LEU A 157 -12.89 -9.52 -5.35
N GLY A 158 -13.77 -10.52 -5.28
CA GLY A 158 -13.51 -11.73 -4.51
C GLY A 158 -12.34 -12.57 -5.03
N GLU A 159 -12.16 -12.62 -6.35
CA GLU A 159 -11.04 -13.33 -6.98
C GLU A 159 -9.72 -12.59 -6.80
N LEU A 160 -9.72 -11.26 -7.01
CA LEU A 160 -8.56 -10.42 -6.74
C LEU A 160 -8.09 -10.57 -5.29
N LYS A 161 -9.04 -10.67 -4.34
CA LYS A 161 -8.71 -10.93 -2.94
C LYS A 161 -8.00 -12.27 -2.76
N SER A 162 -8.53 -13.34 -3.36
CA SER A 162 -7.90 -14.67 -3.30
C SER A 162 -6.51 -14.72 -3.94
N ILE A 163 -6.25 -13.91 -4.96
CA ILE A 163 -4.92 -13.80 -5.61
C ILE A 163 -3.92 -13.10 -4.68
N ILE A 164 -4.35 -12.13 -3.88
CA ILE A 164 -3.47 -11.30 -3.05
C ILE A 164 -3.17 -11.88 -1.67
N ASP A 165 -4.10 -12.66 -1.11
CA ASP A 165 -3.90 -13.27 0.22
C ASP A 165 -2.61 -14.14 0.32
N PRO A 166 -2.17 -14.88 -0.72
CA PRO A 166 -0.86 -15.54 -0.72
C PRO A 166 0.36 -14.59 -0.74
N CYS A 167 0.24 -13.43 -1.40
CA CYS A 167 1.35 -12.49 -1.59
C CYS A 167 1.89 -11.91 -0.28
N VAL A 168 1.08 -11.87 0.80
CA VAL A 168 1.55 -11.43 2.12
C VAL A 168 2.38 -12.50 2.85
N THR A 169 2.43 -13.73 2.32
CA THR A 169 3.07 -14.90 2.96
C THR A 169 4.27 -15.41 2.18
N TYR A 170 4.15 -15.58 0.85
CA TYR A 170 5.20 -16.20 0.05
C TYR A 170 6.39 -15.25 -0.16
N GLU A 171 7.56 -15.81 -0.49
CA GLU A 171 8.84 -15.07 -0.59
C GLU A 171 9.23 -14.31 0.71
N GLY A 172 8.75 -14.82 1.84
CA GLY A 172 8.94 -14.29 3.17
C GLY A 172 7.66 -13.70 3.75
N ASP A 173 7.28 -14.18 4.94
CA ASP A 173 6.19 -13.60 5.72
C ASP A 173 6.45 -12.11 5.95
N ASN A 174 5.43 -11.29 5.74
CA ASN A 174 5.58 -9.84 5.83
C ASN A 174 6.07 -9.36 7.21
N ASN A 175 5.67 -10.01 8.31
CA ASN A 175 6.10 -9.63 9.66
C ASN A 175 7.54 -10.05 9.96
N VAL A 176 8.06 -11.08 9.28
CA VAL A 176 9.48 -11.45 9.31
C VAL A 176 10.32 -10.49 8.46
N LEU A 177 9.83 -10.09 7.29
CA LEU A 177 10.55 -9.21 6.38
C LEU A 177 10.80 -7.81 6.95
N VAL A 178 9.81 -7.22 7.63
CA VAL A 178 10.00 -5.93 8.32
C VAL A 178 11.09 -5.99 9.40
N GLN A 179 11.45 -7.17 9.90
CA GLN A 179 12.58 -7.30 10.83
C GLN A 179 13.92 -7.12 10.10
N GLN A 180 14.02 -7.51 8.84
CA GLN A 180 15.26 -7.37 8.04
C GLN A 180 15.59 -5.89 7.83
N THR A 181 14.59 -5.09 7.46
CA THR A 181 14.75 -3.63 7.28
C THR A 181 15.08 -2.94 8.59
N SER A 182 14.33 -3.19 9.67
CA SER A 182 14.60 -2.52 10.96
C SER A 182 15.98 -2.85 11.52
N ASN A 183 16.43 -4.10 11.39
CA ASN A 183 17.78 -4.49 11.76
C ASN A 183 18.85 -3.79 10.90
N TRP A 184 18.59 -3.55 9.62
CA TRP A 184 19.48 -2.75 8.78
C TRP A 184 19.53 -1.29 9.23
N LEU A 185 18.38 -0.65 9.45
CA LEU A 185 18.29 0.73 9.95
C LEU A 185 18.98 0.92 11.30
N LEU A 186 18.85 -0.04 12.22
CA LEU A 186 19.53 -0.02 13.51
C LEU A 186 21.06 -0.10 13.38
N ARG A 187 21.59 -0.85 12.40
CA ARG A 187 23.04 -0.85 12.12
C ARG A 187 23.51 0.51 11.63
N GLN A 188 22.76 1.14 10.73
CA GLN A 188 23.06 2.50 10.26
C GLN A 188 23.01 3.52 11.41
N TRP A 189 22.03 3.38 12.31
CA TRP A 189 21.91 4.22 13.49
C TRP A 189 23.09 4.04 14.46
N GLN A 190 23.49 2.79 14.73
CA GLN A 190 24.65 2.49 15.57
C GLN A 190 25.95 3.06 15.00
N ALA A 191 26.16 2.96 13.68
CA ALA A 191 27.32 3.57 13.02
C ALA A 191 27.39 5.08 13.30
N ILE A 192 26.27 5.79 13.14
CA ILE A 192 26.21 7.24 13.42
C ILE A 192 26.52 7.55 14.89
N LEU A 193 25.97 6.79 15.83
CA LEU A 193 26.21 7.02 17.25
C LEU A 193 27.67 6.77 17.65
N SER A 194 28.34 5.82 17.00
CA SER A 194 29.76 5.51 17.21
C SER A 194 30.71 6.47 16.48
N GLY A 195 30.20 7.38 15.64
CA GLY A 195 31.02 8.24 14.79
C GLY A 195 31.56 7.56 13.54
N ASP A 196 31.07 6.37 13.20
CA ASP A 196 31.40 5.64 11.99
C ASP A 196 30.65 6.22 10.77
N ARG A 197 31.09 5.83 9.57
CA ARG A 197 30.47 6.25 8.31
C ARG A 197 29.08 5.60 8.13
N LEU A 198 28.08 6.43 7.84
CA LEU A 198 26.77 5.98 7.38
C LEU A 198 26.88 5.26 6.02
N SER A 199 26.35 4.05 5.93
CA SER A 199 26.43 3.20 4.73
C SER A 199 25.08 3.15 4.01
N THR A 200 24.89 4.08 3.07
CA THR A 200 23.67 4.25 2.26
C THR A 200 24.05 4.70 0.84
N PRO A 201 24.66 3.84 0.01
CA PRO A 201 25.03 4.19 -1.37
C PRO A 201 23.86 4.63 -2.25
N LEU A 202 22.62 4.22 -1.95
CA LEU A 202 21.40 4.70 -2.63
C LEU A 202 20.78 5.93 -1.95
N GLU A 203 21.45 6.49 -0.94
CA GLU A 203 21.04 7.67 -0.16
C GLU A 203 19.68 7.56 0.55
N SER A 204 19.11 6.36 0.65
CA SER A 204 17.74 6.14 1.17
C SER A 204 17.57 6.51 2.65
N CYS A 205 18.65 6.56 3.43
CA CYS A 205 18.63 7.00 4.83
C CYS A 205 19.62 8.15 5.12
N LYS A 206 20.07 8.88 4.09
CA LYS A 206 21.06 9.98 4.21
C LYS A 206 20.68 11.05 5.24
N PHE A 207 19.37 11.28 5.44
CA PHE A 207 18.86 12.21 6.45
C PHE A 207 19.23 11.83 7.90
N PHE A 208 19.68 10.60 8.16
CA PHE A 208 20.19 10.22 9.48
C PHE A 208 21.40 11.06 9.92
N LEU A 209 22.16 11.61 8.97
CA LEU A 209 23.26 12.53 9.28
C LEU A 209 22.78 13.78 10.04
N ASP A 210 21.54 14.22 9.78
CA ASP A 210 20.91 15.38 10.42
C ASP A 210 20.08 15.02 11.67
N HIS A 211 20.25 13.81 12.22
CA HIS A 211 19.39 13.28 13.29
C HIS A 211 19.22 14.22 14.50
N LYS A 212 20.25 14.97 14.90
CA LYS A 212 20.17 15.92 16.02
C LYS A 212 19.18 17.07 15.73
N LYS A 213 19.25 17.64 14.53
CA LYS A 213 18.36 18.71 14.06
C LYS A 213 16.94 18.18 13.87
N ILE A 214 16.82 16.99 13.27
CA ILE A 214 15.52 16.37 13.06
C ILE A 214 14.85 16.11 14.41
N MET A 215 15.53 15.46 15.36
CA MET A 215 14.96 15.12 16.67
C MET A 215 14.54 16.35 17.49
N SER A 216 15.22 17.50 17.34
CA SER A 216 14.86 18.75 18.01
C SER A 216 13.70 19.50 17.35
N THR A 217 13.29 19.10 16.15
CA THR A 217 12.19 19.73 15.42
C THR A 217 10.86 19.50 16.14
N LYS A 218 10.03 20.55 16.18
CA LYS A 218 8.67 20.53 16.70
C LYS A 218 7.74 21.15 15.67
N CYS A 219 6.52 20.64 15.57
CA CYS A 219 5.51 21.13 14.64
C CYS A 219 4.16 21.26 15.34
N ILE A 220 3.49 22.39 15.15
CA ILE A 220 2.11 22.59 15.61
C ILE A 220 1.13 22.39 14.44
N ALA A 221 1.53 22.73 13.21
CA ALA A 221 0.70 22.76 12.01
C ALA A 221 -0.61 23.52 12.25
N ARG A 222 -0.59 24.85 12.07
CA ARG A 222 -1.71 25.74 12.43
C ARG A 222 -2.78 25.85 11.35
N SER A 223 -2.50 25.36 10.15
CA SER A 223 -3.41 25.44 9.01
C SER A 223 -3.27 24.25 8.08
N ILE A 224 -4.30 24.01 7.26
CA ILE A 224 -4.32 23.00 6.20
C ILE A 224 -3.16 23.21 5.22
N SER A 225 -2.90 24.47 4.83
CA SER A 225 -1.83 24.80 3.88
C SER A 225 -0.42 24.48 4.38
N GLU A 226 -0.20 24.50 5.70
CA GLU A 226 1.10 24.12 6.28
C GLU A 226 1.38 22.62 6.13
N VAL A 227 0.33 21.78 6.16
CA VAL A 227 0.48 20.32 6.07
C VAL A 227 0.38 19.78 4.64
N GLN A 228 -0.29 20.50 3.74
CA GLN A 228 -0.43 20.13 2.32
C GLN A 228 0.81 20.50 1.48
N THR A 229 2.01 20.18 1.99
CA THR A 229 3.27 20.40 1.27
C THR A 229 4.11 19.13 1.26
N LYS A 230 4.88 18.94 0.18
CA LYS A 230 5.83 17.84 0.08
C LYS A 230 6.84 17.91 1.23
N GLU A 231 7.31 19.11 1.53
CA GLU A 231 8.29 19.38 2.59
C GLU A 231 7.76 18.94 3.95
N PHE A 232 6.51 19.27 4.29
CA PHE A 232 5.88 18.83 5.53
C PHE A 232 5.81 17.30 5.61
N VAL A 233 5.33 16.63 4.56
CA VAL A 233 5.20 15.16 4.55
C VAL A 233 6.57 14.51 4.72
N MET A 234 7.55 14.92 3.91
CA MET A 234 8.88 14.31 3.92
C MET A 234 9.62 14.54 5.25
N THR A 235 9.57 15.76 5.79
CA THR A 235 10.21 16.06 7.09
C THR A 235 9.51 15.38 8.27
N SER A 236 8.17 15.21 8.21
CA SER A 236 7.42 14.45 9.20
C SER A 236 7.80 12.97 9.20
N TYR A 237 7.97 12.35 8.02
CA TYR A 237 8.49 10.98 7.93
C TYR A 237 9.92 10.86 8.44
N GLN A 238 10.80 11.78 8.06
CA GLN A 238 12.19 11.79 8.55
C GLN A 238 12.21 11.88 10.08
N TRP A 239 11.40 12.77 10.67
CA TRP A 239 11.24 12.85 12.12
C TRP A 239 10.74 11.55 12.71
N LEU A 240 9.67 10.97 12.15
CA LEU A 240 9.08 9.71 12.64
C LEU A 240 10.09 8.56 12.60
N ILE A 241 10.84 8.41 11.51
CA ILE A 241 11.85 7.36 11.36
C ILE A 241 12.99 7.55 12.35
N ILE A 242 13.48 8.79 12.52
CA ILE A 242 14.54 9.10 13.49
C ILE A 242 14.07 8.86 14.93
N TYR A 243 12.86 9.26 15.27
CA TYR A 243 12.24 8.95 16.56
C TYR A 243 12.15 7.44 16.80
N LEU A 244 11.59 6.69 15.85
CA LEU A 244 11.39 5.25 15.98
C LEU A 244 12.70 4.47 16.04
N VAL A 245 13.72 4.82 15.25
CA VAL A 245 15.01 4.11 15.29
C VAL A 245 15.74 4.38 16.61
N ASN A 246 15.70 5.61 17.11
CA ASN A 246 16.26 5.98 18.40
C ASN A 246 15.54 5.26 19.55
N GLU A 247 14.21 5.22 19.54
CA GLU A 247 13.42 4.54 20.55
C GLU A 247 13.58 3.01 20.51
N THR A 248 13.75 2.44 19.31
CA THR A 248 14.06 1.02 19.15
C THR A 248 15.45 0.72 19.71
N HIS A 249 16.43 1.55 19.39
CA HIS A 249 17.80 1.41 19.89
C HIS A 249 17.87 1.49 21.42
N LYS A 250 17.25 2.51 22.04
CA LYS A 250 17.18 2.63 23.50
C LYS A 250 16.57 1.38 24.15
N LYS A 251 15.53 0.80 23.54
CA LYS A 251 14.90 -0.40 24.08
C LYS A 251 15.84 -1.60 24.03
N GLN A 252 16.59 -1.76 22.94
CA GLN A 252 17.60 -2.81 22.84
C GLN A 252 18.71 -2.62 23.89
N GLU A 253 19.20 -1.39 24.07
CA GLU A 253 20.21 -1.07 25.09
C GLU A 253 19.71 -1.35 26.52
N GLU A 254 18.46 -1.02 26.83
CA GLU A 254 17.84 -1.33 28.12
C GLU A 254 17.83 -2.85 28.40
N ILE A 255 17.46 -3.65 27.39
CA ILE A 255 17.41 -5.11 27.50
C ILE A 255 18.82 -5.70 27.65
N LEU A 256 19.79 -5.20 26.89
CA LEU A 256 21.20 -5.62 27.00
C LEU A 256 21.77 -5.27 28.38
N ARG A 257 21.45 -4.10 28.94
CA ARG A 257 21.85 -3.71 30.31
C ARG A 257 21.25 -4.60 31.39
N ARG A 258 20.10 -5.21 31.14
CA ARG A 258 19.50 -6.24 32.03
C ARG A 258 20.23 -7.58 31.95
N GLY A 259 21.28 -7.70 31.14
CA GLY A 259 22.09 -8.92 30.98
C GLY A 259 21.51 -9.93 29.99
N LEU A 260 20.45 -9.57 29.25
CA LEU A 260 19.88 -10.42 28.22
C LEU A 260 20.70 -10.31 26.92
N ASP A 261 20.63 -11.34 26.09
CA ASP A 261 21.44 -11.45 24.88
C ASP A 261 20.87 -10.61 23.70
N LYS A 262 21.68 -10.45 22.64
CA LYS A 262 21.32 -9.66 21.46
C LYS A 262 20.12 -10.22 20.68
N PHE A 263 19.91 -11.53 20.68
CA PHE A 263 18.77 -12.14 20.00
C PHE A 263 17.48 -11.80 20.76
N THR A 264 17.49 -11.92 22.09
CA THR A 264 16.37 -11.49 22.94
C THR A 264 16.06 -10.00 22.78
N ALA A 265 17.08 -9.14 22.84
CA ALA A 265 16.91 -7.69 22.64
C ALA A 265 16.27 -7.35 21.29
N ARG A 266 16.69 -8.02 20.21
CA ARG A 266 16.10 -7.83 18.88
C ARG A 266 14.64 -8.23 18.86
N ASN A 267 14.29 -9.41 19.36
CA ASN A 267 12.93 -9.94 19.32
C ASN A 267 11.95 -9.08 20.16
N GLU A 268 12.32 -8.74 21.39
CA GLU A 268 11.47 -7.94 22.27
C GLU A 268 11.25 -6.50 21.76
N SER A 269 12.17 -5.98 20.94
CA SER A 269 12.04 -4.64 20.34
C SER A 269 11.13 -4.58 19.09
N GLN A 270 10.68 -5.73 18.54
CA GLN A 270 9.96 -5.77 17.26
C GLN A 270 8.53 -5.22 17.32
N VAL A 271 7.73 -5.66 18.30
CA VAL A 271 6.24 -5.65 18.25
C VAL A 271 5.63 -4.26 18.05
N TYR A 272 6.14 -3.24 18.74
CA TYR A 272 5.58 -1.88 18.69
C TYR A 272 6.63 -0.79 18.36
N LYS A 273 7.86 -1.18 18.02
CA LYS A 273 8.92 -0.23 17.62
C LYS A 273 9.52 -0.60 16.27
N ALA A 274 10.31 -1.68 16.19
CA ALA A 274 11.09 -1.99 15.00
C ALA A 274 10.22 -2.35 13.77
N ALA A 275 9.12 -3.07 13.94
CA ALA A 275 8.22 -3.39 12.83
C ALA A 275 7.61 -2.12 12.21
N LEU A 276 7.25 -1.16 13.05
CA LEU A 276 6.70 0.12 12.59
C LEU A 276 7.76 0.98 11.88
N LEU A 277 8.98 1.03 12.43
CA LEU A 277 10.10 1.72 11.80
C LEU A 277 10.27 1.33 10.32
N SER A 278 10.16 0.03 10.03
CA SER A 278 10.29 -0.48 8.67
C SER A 278 9.14 -0.10 7.76
N LYS A 279 7.91 -0.05 8.29
CA LYS A 279 6.73 0.42 7.55
C LYS A 279 6.88 1.90 7.17
N ALA A 280 7.21 2.75 8.15
CA ALA A 280 7.43 4.18 7.94
C ALA A 280 8.56 4.43 6.93
N TYR A 281 9.64 3.65 6.99
CA TYR A 281 10.73 3.71 6.01
C TYR A 281 10.29 3.29 4.60
N GLY A 282 9.48 2.23 4.48
CA GLY A 282 8.89 1.84 3.19
C GLY A 282 8.00 2.92 2.59
N GLU A 283 7.16 3.57 3.41
CA GLU A 283 6.28 4.67 2.98
C GLU A 283 7.09 5.90 2.53
N TYR A 284 8.10 6.28 3.32
CA TYR A 284 9.02 7.38 3.00
C TYR A 284 9.77 7.14 1.68
N THR A 285 10.30 5.94 1.47
CA THR A 285 11.05 5.61 0.25
C THR A 285 10.14 5.59 -0.97
N ALA A 286 8.91 5.05 -0.86
CA ALA A 286 7.92 5.11 -1.94
C ALA A 286 7.59 6.56 -2.36
N LEU A 287 7.36 7.45 -1.38
CA LEU A 287 7.12 8.87 -1.61
C LEU A 287 8.34 9.59 -2.21
N SER A 288 9.55 9.24 -1.76
CA SER A 288 10.80 9.80 -2.29
C SER A 288 10.94 9.54 -3.78
N TYR A 289 10.80 8.27 -4.19
CA TYR A 289 10.82 7.85 -5.60
C TYR A 289 9.71 8.52 -6.39
N PHE A 290 8.50 8.57 -5.82
CA PHE A 290 7.35 9.18 -6.49
C PHE A 290 7.61 10.66 -6.81
N TRP A 291 7.97 11.47 -5.82
CA TRP A 291 8.20 12.90 -6.06
C TRP A 291 9.44 13.19 -6.89
N GLU A 292 10.45 12.32 -6.89
CA GLU A 292 11.59 12.43 -7.80
C GLU A 292 11.18 12.20 -9.27
N LYS A 293 10.27 11.25 -9.53
CA LYS A 293 9.75 11.02 -10.89
C LYS A 293 8.74 12.12 -11.28
N VAL A 294 7.89 12.58 -10.36
CA VAL A 294 6.91 13.67 -10.61
C VAL A 294 7.61 14.97 -11.00
N SER A 295 8.75 15.32 -10.41
CA SER A 295 9.49 16.53 -10.78
C SER A 295 10.00 16.52 -12.23
N LYS A 296 10.12 15.33 -12.83
CA LYS A 296 10.56 15.10 -14.21
C LYS A 296 9.39 14.84 -15.18
N ALA A 297 8.15 14.79 -14.67
CA ALA A 297 6.96 14.55 -15.47
C ALA A 297 6.51 15.82 -16.22
N ASP A 298 5.60 15.65 -17.19
CA ASP A 298 5.02 16.76 -17.93
C ASP A 298 4.33 17.76 -17.01
N LYS A 299 4.57 19.06 -17.24
CA LYS A 299 4.08 20.15 -16.39
C LYS A 299 2.56 20.12 -16.16
N SER A 300 1.80 19.67 -17.15
CA SER A 300 0.33 19.53 -17.06
C SER A 300 -0.11 18.46 -16.05
N LEU A 301 0.72 17.44 -15.82
CA LEU A 301 0.42 16.32 -14.90
C LEU A 301 0.97 16.54 -13.49
N GLN A 302 1.97 17.42 -13.33
CA GLN A 302 2.66 17.62 -12.06
C GLN A 302 1.72 18.00 -10.92
N ALA A 303 0.71 18.85 -11.17
CA ALA A 303 -0.22 19.30 -10.14
C ALA A 303 -1.07 18.13 -9.57
N VAL A 304 -1.71 17.35 -10.45
CA VAL A 304 -2.53 16.20 -10.01
C VAL A 304 -1.67 15.12 -9.36
N LEU A 305 -0.49 14.83 -9.93
CA LEU A 305 0.43 13.85 -9.37
C LEU A 305 0.95 14.31 -8.00
N HIS A 306 1.26 15.59 -7.83
CA HIS A 306 1.69 16.14 -6.55
C HIS A 306 0.59 15.95 -5.48
N ASN A 307 -0.67 16.23 -5.82
CA ASN A 307 -1.80 16.03 -4.92
C ASN A 307 -2.03 14.56 -4.56
N LEU A 308 -1.80 13.63 -5.49
CA LEU A 308 -1.83 12.19 -5.19
C LEU A 308 -0.71 11.81 -4.18
N GLY A 309 0.50 12.35 -4.35
CA GLY A 309 1.59 12.15 -3.39
C GLY A 309 1.25 12.67 -2.00
N LEU A 310 0.65 13.87 -1.92
CA LEU A 310 0.18 14.44 -0.65
C LEU A 310 -0.91 13.59 -0.01
N LEU A 311 -1.92 13.16 -0.79
CA LEU A 311 -3.03 12.38 -0.27
C LEU A 311 -2.54 11.04 0.29
N TYR A 312 -1.67 10.33 -0.43
CA TYR A 312 -1.06 9.10 0.05
C TYR A 312 -0.24 9.35 1.33
N GLY A 313 0.66 10.34 1.29
CA GLY A 313 1.58 10.62 2.39
C GLY A 313 0.86 11.02 3.67
N LEU A 314 -0.10 11.96 3.59
CA LEU A 314 -0.89 12.40 4.75
C LEU A 314 -1.79 11.27 5.28
N SER A 315 -2.40 10.46 4.41
CA SER A 315 -3.23 9.32 4.84
C SER A 315 -2.43 8.25 5.59
N CYS A 316 -1.16 8.02 5.19
CA CYS A 316 -0.26 7.14 5.93
C CYS A 316 0.24 7.77 7.24
N LEU A 317 0.53 9.08 7.27
CA LEU A 317 0.89 9.79 8.50
C LEU A 317 -0.25 9.79 9.53
N ASP A 318 -1.51 9.92 9.09
CA ASP A 318 -2.70 9.88 9.94
C ASP A 318 -2.78 8.59 10.79
N LYS A 319 -2.36 7.45 10.22
CA LYS A 319 -2.30 6.16 10.91
C LYS A 319 -1.23 6.11 12.01
N ASN A 320 -0.27 7.04 11.97
CA ASN A 320 0.90 7.08 12.84
C ASN A 320 0.89 8.27 13.81
N LEU A 321 -0.21 9.02 13.91
CA LEU A 321 -0.34 10.22 14.75
C LEU A 321 0.12 10.01 16.20
N VAL A 322 -0.17 8.84 16.77
CA VAL A 322 0.20 8.53 18.17
C VAL A 322 1.69 8.72 18.45
N TYR A 323 2.57 8.41 17.50
CA TYR A 323 4.02 8.48 17.70
C TYR A 323 4.54 9.92 17.63
N PHE A 324 3.90 10.79 16.87
CA PHE A 324 4.20 12.22 16.85
C PHE A 324 3.90 12.88 18.20
N TYR A 325 2.81 12.46 18.85
CA TYR A 325 2.50 12.93 20.21
C TYR A 325 3.42 12.31 21.27
N GLN A 326 3.71 11.01 21.19
CA GLN A 326 4.58 10.33 22.15
C GLN A 326 6.02 10.86 22.15
N GLY A 327 6.60 11.14 20.97
CA GLY A 327 7.93 11.77 20.88
C GLY A 327 7.89 13.30 20.99
N GLU A 328 6.74 13.85 21.39
CA GLU A 328 6.50 15.28 21.57
C GLU A 328 6.84 16.12 20.33
N TYR A 329 6.77 15.58 19.11
CA TYR A 329 6.90 16.37 17.88
C TYR A 329 5.86 17.49 17.86
N THR A 330 4.65 17.16 18.29
CA THR A 330 3.51 18.04 18.35
C THR A 330 2.77 17.90 19.68
N ARG A 331 1.88 18.86 19.97
CA ARG A 331 1.01 18.91 21.15
C ARG A 331 -0.32 19.55 20.75
N GLY A 332 -1.38 19.25 21.51
CA GLY A 332 -2.73 19.76 21.22
C GLY A 332 -3.42 18.99 20.09
N SER A 333 -4.58 19.47 19.65
CA SER A 333 -5.40 18.80 18.63
C SER A 333 -5.15 19.30 17.20
N GLU A 334 -4.58 20.50 17.04
CA GLU A 334 -4.45 21.21 15.76
C GLU A 334 -3.73 20.37 14.71
N PHE A 335 -2.61 19.72 15.07
CA PHE A 335 -1.83 18.90 14.16
C PHE A 335 -2.64 17.77 13.54
N SER A 336 -3.30 16.95 14.38
CA SER A 336 -4.15 15.86 13.88
C SER A 336 -5.38 16.36 13.12
N GLN A 337 -5.98 17.47 13.56
CA GLN A 337 -7.15 18.02 12.90
C GLN A 337 -6.79 18.55 11.51
N ASN A 338 -5.73 19.33 11.39
CA ASN A 338 -5.28 19.88 10.11
C ASN A 338 -4.83 18.80 9.12
N ILE A 339 -4.21 17.70 9.58
CA ILE A 339 -3.93 16.54 8.70
C ILE A 339 -5.22 15.93 8.17
N LYS A 340 -6.23 15.71 9.01
CA LYS A 340 -7.51 15.11 8.59
C LYS A 340 -8.29 16.03 7.64
N GLU A 341 -8.36 17.32 7.97
CA GLU A 341 -8.98 18.33 7.10
C GLU A 341 -8.24 18.45 5.76
N ALA A 342 -6.91 18.38 5.76
CA ALA A 342 -6.12 18.35 4.53
C ALA A 342 -6.39 17.13 3.65
N ILE A 343 -6.61 15.96 4.24
CA ILE A 343 -6.99 14.73 3.50
C ILE A 343 -8.38 14.91 2.87
N LEU A 344 -9.36 15.44 3.62
CA LEU A 344 -10.70 15.73 3.09
C LEU A 344 -10.65 16.74 1.95
N ASP A 345 -9.87 17.81 2.12
CA ASP A 345 -9.68 18.85 1.12
C ASP A 345 -9.01 18.29 -0.14
N LEU A 346 -7.96 17.47 -0.01
CA LEU A 346 -7.34 16.77 -1.15
C LEU A 346 -8.32 15.82 -1.84
N CYS A 347 -9.17 15.11 -1.09
CA CYS A 347 -10.20 14.26 -1.67
C CYS A 347 -11.18 15.08 -2.52
N LYS A 348 -11.64 16.21 -2.00
CA LYS A 348 -12.53 17.13 -2.73
C LYS A 348 -11.87 17.65 -4.01
N HIS A 349 -10.61 18.04 -3.95
CA HIS A 349 -9.85 18.57 -5.10
C HIS A 349 -9.55 17.50 -6.15
N LEU A 350 -9.29 16.25 -5.75
CA LEU A 350 -8.99 15.15 -6.67
C LEU A 350 -10.25 14.49 -7.26
N LYS A 351 -11.43 14.70 -6.66
CA LYS A 351 -12.69 14.10 -7.12
C LYS A 351 -12.97 14.31 -8.61
N PRO A 352 -12.84 15.52 -9.20
CA PRO A 352 -13.11 15.74 -10.62
C PRO A 352 -12.19 14.93 -11.54
N ASP A 353 -10.97 14.66 -11.09
CA ASP A 353 -9.95 13.93 -11.86
C ASP A 353 -9.87 12.45 -11.51
N ALA A 354 -10.63 11.96 -10.52
CA ALA A 354 -10.47 10.62 -9.96
C ALA A 354 -10.63 9.51 -11.01
N LEU A 355 -11.61 9.63 -11.91
CA LEU A 355 -11.79 8.69 -13.02
C LEU A 355 -10.67 8.79 -14.05
N THR A 356 -10.26 10.00 -14.41
CA THR A 356 -9.15 10.22 -15.36
C THR A 356 -7.84 9.65 -14.83
N VAL A 357 -7.55 9.85 -13.55
CA VAL A 357 -6.36 9.30 -12.87
C VAL A 357 -6.37 7.78 -12.93
N ILE A 358 -7.49 7.14 -12.55
CA ILE A 358 -7.53 5.68 -12.53
C ILE A 358 -7.57 5.09 -13.93
N ASP A 359 -8.25 5.71 -14.89
CA ASP A 359 -8.27 5.26 -16.28
C ASP A 359 -6.88 5.37 -16.94
N GLY A 360 -6.06 6.35 -16.53
CA GLY A 360 -4.66 6.44 -16.95
C GLY A 360 -3.76 5.33 -16.41
N LEU A 361 -4.17 4.64 -15.33
CA LEU A 361 -3.45 3.50 -14.74
C LEU A 361 -4.05 2.16 -15.13
N ALA A 362 -5.36 2.11 -15.36
CA ALA A 362 -6.13 0.89 -15.55
C ALA A 362 -5.69 0.14 -16.81
N PRO A 363 -5.57 -1.20 -16.75
CA PRO A 363 -5.44 -1.98 -17.97
C PRO A 363 -6.78 -2.00 -18.73
N PRO A 364 -6.81 -2.49 -19.99
CA PRO A 364 -8.05 -2.60 -20.76
C PRO A 364 -9.14 -3.42 -20.05
N ASP A 365 -10.40 -3.18 -20.38
CA ASP A 365 -11.55 -3.80 -19.71
C ASP A 365 -11.53 -5.34 -19.70
N TYR A 366 -10.96 -5.98 -20.73
CA TYR A 366 -10.82 -7.45 -20.75
C TYR A 366 -9.83 -7.96 -19.69
N VAL A 367 -8.85 -7.13 -19.29
CA VAL A 367 -7.91 -7.43 -18.20
C VAL A 367 -8.54 -7.09 -16.86
N VAL A 368 -9.30 -5.99 -16.74
CA VAL A 368 -10.05 -5.65 -15.50
C VAL A 368 -11.12 -6.71 -15.22
N HIS A 369 -11.75 -7.22 -16.28
CA HIS A 369 -12.66 -8.36 -16.28
C HIS A 369 -13.74 -8.29 -15.17
N SER A 370 -14.36 -7.11 -15.04
CA SER A 370 -15.40 -6.86 -14.05
C SER A 370 -16.58 -6.16 -14.68
N VAL A 371 -17.78 -6.71 -14.47
CA VAL A 371 -19.03 -6.13 -14.97
C VAL A 371 -19.32 -4.76 -14.34
N LEU A 372 -18.77 -4.50 -13.14
CA LEU A 372 -18.96 -3.24 -12.42
C LEU A 372 -18.09 -2.10 -12.93
N ALA A 373 -17.07 -2.42 -13.74
CA ALA A 373 -15.98 -1.52 -14.09
C ALA A 373 -15.84 -1.31 -15.59
N THR A 374 -16.85 -1.67 -16.37
CA THR A 374 -16.83 -1.48 -17.83
C THR A 374 -16.75 0.02 -18.13
N SER A 375 -15.85 0.38 -19.05
CA SER A 375 -15.54 1.77 -19.42
C SER A 375 -16.70 2.49 -20.11
N ASP A 376 -17.74 1.77 -20.55
CA ASP A 376 -18.94 2.33 -21.17
C ASP A 376 -19.90 3.01 -20.17
N GLY A 377 -19.67 2.85 -18.86
CA GLY A 377 -20.51 3.41 -17.79
C GLY A 377 -21.90 2.76 -17.68
N LYS A 378 -22.17 1.68 -18.41
CA LYS A 378 -23.50 1.05 -18.52
C LYS A 378 -23.73 -0.05 -17.47
N LEU A 379 -23.42 0.25 -16.22
CA LEU A 379 -23.40 -0.69 -15.09
C LEU A 379 -24.59 -1.68 -15.08
N TYR A 380 -25.83 -1.17 -15.05
CA TYR A 380 -27.01 -2.01 -14.90
C TYR A 380 -27.32 -2.83 -16.15
N GLN A 381 -27.03 -2.29 -17.33
CA GLN A 381 -27.23 -3.01 -18.60
C GLN A 381 -26.23 -4.16 -18.73
N ASN A 382 -24.99 -3.92 -18.31
CA ASN A 382 -23.94 -4.95 -18.29
C ASN A 382 -24.25 -6.05 -17.25
N LEU A 383 -24.72 -5.68 -16.06
CA LEU A 383 -25.20 -6.62 -15.05
C LEU A 383 -26.37 -7.47 -15.56
N GLN A 384 -27.39 -6.83 -16.13
CA GLN A 384 -28.55 -7.52 -16.68
C GLN A 384 -28.16 -8.48 -17.81
N LYS A 385 -27.32 -8.02 -18.75
CA LYS A 385 -26.81 -8.83 -19.86
C LYS A 385 -26.07 -10.07 -19.35
N LEU A 386 -25.24 -9.92 -18.33
CA LEU A 386 -24.50 -11.04 -17.75
C LEU A 386 -25.44 -12.05 -17.08
N LEU A 387 -26.37 -11.57 -16.24
CA LEU A 387 -27.29 -12.44 -15.50
C LEU A 387 -28.23 -13.20 -16.45
N MET A 388 -28.78 -12.52 -17.46
CA MET A 388 -29.70 -13.12 -18.42
C MET A 388 -29.01 -13.95 -19.50
N GLY A 389 -27.74 -13.67 -19.80
CA GLY A 389 -26.98 -14.35 -20.85
C GLY A 389 -26.31 -15.65 -20.39
N ASN A 390 -26.20 -15.91 -19.09
CA ASN A 390 -25.56 -17.13 -18.59
C ASN A 390 -26.48 -18.35 -18.82
N PRO A 391 -25.97 -19.46 -19.41
CA PRO A 391 -26.77 -20.66 -19.62
C PRO A 391 -27.44 -21.12 -18.33
N GLN A 392 -28.69 -21.55 -18.45
CA GLN A 392 -29.53 -22.05 -17.35
C GLN A 392 -30.02 -21.02 -16.33
N SER A 393 -29.66 -19.73 -16.43
CA SER A 393 -30.12 -18.68 -15.49
C SER A 393 -31.65 -18.58 -15.33
N LEU A 394 -32.39 -18.85 -16.40
CA LEU A 394 -33.86 -18.79 -16.42
C LEU A 394 -34.52 -20.17 -16.46
N SER A 395 -33.72 -21.24 -16.44
CA SER A 395 -34.24 -22.61 -16.43
C SER A 395 -34.31 -23.14 -15.00
N ARG A 396 -35.20 -24.11 -14.76
CA ARG A 396 -35.21 -24.83 -13.48
C ARG A 396 -33.91 -25.64 -13.36
N PRO A 397 -33.30 -25.70 -12.17
CA PRO A 397 -32.12 -26.54 -11.96
C PRO A 397 -32.48 -28.01 -12.24
N SER A 398 -31.57 -28.80 -12.81
CA SER A 398 -31.87 -30.19 -13.23
C SER A 398 -32.46 -31.06 -12.12
N TRP A 399 -32.05 -30.82 -10.88
CA TRP A 399 -32.47 -31.51 -9.66
C TRP A 399 -33.78 -30.97 -9.05
N TRP A 400 -34.48 -30.02 -9.69
CA TRP A 400 -35.69 -29.42 -9.10
C TRP A 400 -36.80 -30.44 -8.80
N GLN A 401 -36.87 -31.51 -9.60
CA GLN A 401 -37.87 -32.58 -9.44
C GLN A 401 -37.59 -33.45 -8.21
N GLU A 402 -36.31 -33.63 -7.83
CA GLU A 402 -35.93 -34.44 -6.67
C GLU A 402 -36.49 -33.85 -5.37
N ILE A 403 -36.51 -32.52 -5.26
CA ILE A 403 -37.08 -31.80 -4.10
C ILE A 403 -38.62 -31.73 -4.16
N ALA A 404 -39.19 -31.54 -5.35
CA ALA A 404 -40.63 -31.40 -5.50
C ALA A 404 -41.41 -32.71 -5.25
N TYR A 405 -40.79 -33.87 -5.50
CA TYR A 405 -41.42 -35.17 -5.30
C TYR A 405 -41.54 -35.56 -3.82
N GLU A 406 -40.63 -35.13 -2.95
CA GLU A 406 -40.69 -35.43 -1.52
C GLU A 406 -41.86 -34.71 -0.81
N HIS A 407 -42.25 -33.52 -1.26
CA HIS A 407 -43.38 -32.80 -0.67
C HIS A 407 -44.76 -33.42 -0.93
N SER A 408 -44.94 -34.18 -2.02
CA SER A 408 -46.23 -34.84 -2.30
C SER A 408 -46.47 -36.06 -1.39
N ASN A 409 -45.40 -36.72 -0.92
CA ASN A 409 -45.47 -37.87 -0.01
C ASN A 409 -45.49 -37.49 1.48
N LEU A 410 -45.19 -36.25 1.86
CA LEU A 410 -45.29 -35.79 3.26
C LEU A 410 -46.76 -35.76 3.77
N SER A 411 -47.74 -35.72 2.88
CA SER A 411 -49.16 -35.86 3.25
C SER A 411 -49.55 -37.28 3.70
N GLN A 412 -48.73 -38.31 3.40
CA GLN A 412 -48.96 -39.69 3.86
C GLN A 412 -48.35 -39.98 5.24
N PHE A 413 -47.42 -39.15 5.73
CA PHE A 413 -46.75 -39.34 7.02
C PHE A 413 -47.57 -38.91 8.25
N HIS A 414 -48.77 -38.35 8.07
CA HIS A 414 -49.69 -38.02 9.19
C HIS A 414 -50.74 -39.11 9.51
N SER A 415 -50.65 -40.31 8.94
CA SER A 415 -51.61 -41.41 9.21
C SER A 415 -51.05 -42.60 10.01
N LYS A 416 -49.83 -42.50 10.54
CA LYS A 416 -49.27 -43.49 11.47
C LYS A 416 -48.56 -42.82 12.65
N LEU A 417 -49.34 -42.14 13.48
CA LEU A 417 -49.06 -41.91 14.90
C LEU A 417 -50.34 -42.12 15.70
#